data_AF-A0A6A4NSL5-F1
#
_entry.id   AF-A0A6A4NSL5-F1
#
_cell.length_a   1.000
_cell.length_b   1.000
_cell.length_c   1.000
_cell.angle_alpha   90.00
_cell.angle_beta   90.00
_cell.angle_gamma   90.00
#
_symmetry.space_group_name_H-M   'P 1'
#
loop_
_entity.id
_entity.type
_entity.pdbx_description
1 polymer ?
#
loop_
_entity_poly.entity_id
_entity_poly.type
_entity_poly.pdbx_seq_one_letter_code
_entity_poly.pdbx_strand_id
1 'polypeptide(L)'
;MGRRQNDSDFNRYALLILFFIGVISCILFLTTVSFSSYSRQDFEYENGVSVEEKGEQCCRGVQHLELWGDAVKWGAEFKVNSSQDCCVACKRMCRGDGGPCLCNSWVFCGDREACGPRFGECWLKRQKDALNPDRQDSGNHVMWTSGFVFDKGEEIVGMETDYGILRIKVSISHLVNYILCFHIQYAEHVFH
;
A
#
# COMPACT_ATOMS: atom_id res chain seq x y z
N MET A 1 51.50 50.73 -25.62
CA MET A 1 50.28 50.81 -24.79
C MET A 1 49.21 49.95 -25.45
N GLY A 2 48.66 48.97 -24.74
CA GLY A 2 47.57 48.11 -25.24
C GLY A 2 47.29 47.00 -24.24
N ARG A 3 46.26 47.22 -23.40
CA ARG A 3 45.83 46.33 -22.30
C ARG A 3 45.33 44.98 -22.81
N ARG A 4 45.78 43.88 -22.19
CA ARG A 4 45.03 42.62 -22.08
C ARG A 4 44.58 42.47 -20.63
N GLN A 5 43.35 42.90 -20.34
CA GLN A 5 42.62 42.61 -19.12
C GLN A 5 41.29 42.02 -19.59
N ASN A 6 41.21 40.70 -19.77
CA ASN A 6 39.95 40.03 -20.12
C ASN A 6 39.87 38.56 -19.63
N ASP A 7 40.98 37.94 -19.21
CA ASP A 7 40.98 36.55 -18.71
C ASP A 7 40.53 36.43 -17.24
N SER A 8 40.67 37.49 -16.43
CA SER A 8 40.29 37.47 -15.01
C SER A 8 38.78 37.47 -14.78
N ASP A 9 38.04 38.12 -15.68
CA ASP A 9 36.61 38.33 -15.51
C ASP A 9 35.82 37.12 -15.99
N PHE A 10 36.27 36.46 -17.07
CA PHE A 10 35.64 35.22 -17.57
C PHE A 10 35.68 34.09 -16.54
N ASN A 11 36.81 33.93 -15.85
CA ASN A 11 36.98 32.91 -14.81
C ASN A 11 36.16 33.25 -13.55
N ARG A 12 36.03 34.54 -13.21
CA ARG A 12 35.14 35.00 -12.13
C ARG A 12 33.67 34.77 -12.45
N TYR A 13 33.23 35.06 -13.67
CA TYR A 13 31.86 34.78 -14.10
C TYR A 13 31.57 33.28 -14.17
N ALA A 14 32.52 32.46 -14.62
CA ALA A 14 32.38 31.01 -14.61
C ALA A 14 32.20 30.44 -13.18
N LEU A 15 33.00 30.91 -12.22
CA LEU A 15 32.87 30.51 -10.81
C LEU A 15 31.54 30.99 -10.19
N LEU A 16 31.08 32.19 -10.54
CA LEU A 16 29.78 32.69 -10.11
C LEU A 16 28.63 31.85 -10.69
N ILE A 17 28.69 31.50 -11.96
CA ILE A 17 27.69 30.64 -12.62
C ILE A 17 27.63 29.26 -11.96
N LEU A 18 28.79 28.64 -11.68
CA LEU A 18 28.85 27.34 -10.99
C LEU A 18 28.29 27.41 -9.57
N PHE A 19 28.56 28.49 -8.85
CA PHE A 19 27.98 28.73 -7.53
C PHE A 19 26.45 28.86 -7.59
N PHE A 20 25.92 29.62 -8.56
CA PHE A 20 24.47 29.75 -8.74
C PHE A 20 23.81 28.42 -9.14
N ILE A 21 24.43 27.61 -9.99
CA ILE A 21 23.92 26.28 -10.35
C ILE A 21 23.87 25.37 -9.11
N GLY A 22 24.92 25.39 -8.28
CA GLY A 22 24.96 24.62 -7.02
C GLY A 22 23.88 25.07 -6.03
N VAL A 23 23.68 26.39 -5.89
CA VAL A 23 22.64 26.95 -5.02
C VAL A 23 21.24 26.61 -5.53
N ILE A 24 20.98 26.73 -6.84
CA ILE A 24 19.68 26.38 -7.43
C ILE A 24 19.41 24.89 -7.27
N SER A 25 20.40 24.03 -7.52
CA SER A 25 20.27 22.58 -7.31
C SER A 25 19.97 22.24 -5.84
N CYS A 26 20.66 22.88 -4.90
CA CYS A 26 20.42 22.72 -3.47
C CYS A 26 19.02 23.18 -3.06
N ILE A 27 18.56 24.34 -3.57
CA ILE A 27 17.21 24.85 -3.31
C ILE A 27 16.16 23.89 -3.85
N LEU A 28 16.31 23.38 -5.08
CA LEU A 28 15.36 22.44 -5.67
C LEU A 28 15.29 21.15 -4.83
N PHE A 29 16.43 20.62 -4.39
CA PHE A 29 16.48 19.44 -3.52
C PHE A 29 15.86 19.69 -2.13
N LEU A 30 16.12 20.86 -1.54
CA LEU A 30 15.49 21.24 -0.27
C LEU A 30 13.99 21.46 -0.42
N THR A 31 13.52 22.00 -1.55
CA THR A 31 12.08 22.14 -1.82
C THR A 31 11.40 20.81 -2.08
N THR A 32 12.04 19.82 -2.71
CA THR A 32 11.43 18.50 -2.90
C THR A 32 11.35 17.72 -1.60
N VAL A 33 12.42 17.73 -0.78
CA VAL A 33 12.43 17.12 0.56
C VAL A 33 11.47 17.82 1.51
N SER A 34 11.42 19.16 1.47
CA SER A 34 10.49 19.95 2.28
C SER A 34 9.06 19.83 1.76
N PHE A 35 8.82 19.67 0.46
CA PHE A 35 7.48 19.40 -0.11
C PHE A 35 6.99 18.00 0.25
N SER A 36 7.88 17.00 0.29
CA SER A 36 7.58 15.67 0.83
C SER A 36 7.31 15.70 2.35
N SER A 37 7.94 16.62 3.08
CA SER A 37 7.75 16.81 4.52
C SER A 37 6.54 17.68 4.85
N TYR A 38 6.23 18.67 4.01
CA TYR A 38 5.09 19.59 4.10
C TYR A 38 3.79 18.92 3.66
N SER A 39 3.83 18.08 2.61
CA SER A 39 2.73 17.14 2.32
C SER A 39 2.47 16.16 3.46
N ARG A 40 3.41 16.02 4.41
CA ARG A 40 3.25 15.22 5.62
C ARG A 40 2.67 16.01 6.80
N GLN A 41 2.53 17.34 6.71
CA GLN A 41 2.20 18.18 7.86
C GLN A 41 1.10 19.24 7.68
N ASP A 42 0.42 19.33 6.53
CA ASP A 42 -0.75 20.23 6.37
C ASP A 42 -2.03 19.47 5.97
N PHE A 43 -2.69 18.89 6.97
CA PHE A 43 -4.15 18.78 7.01
C PHE A 43 -4.63 18.76 8.48
N GLU A 44 -4.15 19.72 9.28
CA GLU A 44 -4.81 20.09 10.52
C GLU A 44 -5.80 21.23 10.21
N TYR A 45 -6.91 20.88 9.57
CA TYR A 45 -8.07 21.77 9.49
C TYR A 45 -8.96 21.47 10.69
N GLU A 46 -8.96 22.40 11.65
CA GLU A 46 -10.01 22.53 12.65
C GLU A 46 -11.37 22.61 11.93
N ASN A 47 -12.05 21.47 11.88
CA ASN A 47 -13.48 21.44 12.06
C ASN A 47 -13.77 20.16 12.84
N GLY A 48 -14.22 20.34 14.08
CA GLY A 48 -14.59 19.26 14.98
C GLY A 48 -15.73 18.44 14.40
N VAL A 49 -15.36 17.45 13.60
CA VAL A 49 -16.16 16.28 13.30
C VAL A 49 -15.25 15.12 13.64
N SER A 50 -15.54 14.46 14.76
CA SER A 50 -15.00 13.14 15.06
C SER A 50 -15.30 12.25 13.84
N VAL A 51 -14.31 12.08 12.97
CA VAL A 51 -14.34 11.04 11.96
C VAL A 51 -14.19 9.73 12.73
N GLU A 52 -15.32 9.23 13.23
CA GLU A 52 -15.49 7.81 13.44
C GLU A 52 -14.98 7.13 12.17
N GLU A 53 -14.12 6.13 12.38
CA GLU A 53 -13.57 5.27 11.36
C GLU A 53 -14.64 4.83 10.34
N LYS A 54 -14.80 5.56 9.24
CA LYS A 54 -15.45 5.04 8.02
C LYS A 54 -14.50 4.08 7.29
N GLY A 55 -13.89 3.15 8.03
CA GLY A 55 -13.16 1.99 7.51
C GLY A 55 -14.08 0.89 6.98
N GLU A 56 -15.39 1.16 6.90
CA GLU A 56 -16.44 0.22 6.51
C GLU A 56 -16.51 -0.09 5.01
N GLN A 57 -15.85 0.68 4.12
CA GLN A 57 -16.07 0.51 2.68
C GLN A 57 -15.27 -0.61 1.99
N CYS A 58 -14.24 -1.18 2.63
CA CYS A 58 -13.34 -2.15 1.96
C CYS A 58 -13.60 -3.61 2.39
N CYS A 59 -14.85 -4.07 2.32
CA CYS A 59 -15.25 -5.46 2.64
C CYS A 59 -16.06 -6.10 1.50
N ARG A 60 -15.52 -6.02 0.28
CA ARG A 60 -16.10 -6.70 -0.89
C ARG A 60 -15.40 -8.04 -1.09
N GLY A 61 -16.12 -9.13 -0.90
CA GLY A 61 -15.65 -10.48 -1.24
C GLY A 61 -15.83 -10.80 -2.72
N VAL A 62 -15.13 -11.84 -3.18
CA VAL A 62 -15.29 -12.44 -4.50
C VAL A 62 -16.18 -13.67 -4.33
N GLN A 63 -17.31 -13.70 -5.03
CA GLN A 63 -18.20 -14.86 -5.07
C GLN A 63 -17.54 -16.00 -5.85
N HIS A 64 -17.99 -17.23 -5.61
CA HIS A 64 -17.53 -18.41 -6.33
C HIS A 64 -16.02 -18.65 -6.19
N LEU A 65 -15.48 -18.39 -5.01
CA LEU A 65 -14.07 -18.52 -4.70
C LEU A 65 -13.91 -19.10 -3.29
N GLU A 66 -13.09 -20.15 -3.17
CA GLU A 66 -12.70 -20.74 -1.88
C GLU A 66 -11.21 -20.53 -1.65
N LEU A 67 -10.89 -19.65 -0.71
CA LEU A 67 -9.53 -19.45 -0.26
C LEU A 67 -9.15 -20.50 0.79
N TRP A 68 -7.99 -21.12 0.62
CA TRP A 68 -7.45 -22.06 1.59
C TRP A 68 -6.88 -21.34 2.82
N GLY A 69 -6.18 -22.05 3.69
CA GLY A 69 -5.46 -21.48 4.83
C GLY A 69 -5.96 -22.00 6.17
N ASP A 70 -5.11 -21.80 7.17
CA ASP A 70 -5.30 -22.31 8.52
C ASP A 70 -6.45 -21.57 9.20
N ALA A 71 -7.40 -22.30 9.77
CA ALA A 71 -8.54 -21.71 10.44
C ALA A 71 -8.10 -21.08 11.77
N VAL A 72 -8.30 -19.77 11.90
CA VAL A 72 -8.16 -19.05 13.17
C VAL A 72 -9.49 -18.90 13.90
N LYS A 73 -10.61 -19.05 13.17
CA LYS A 73 -11.94 -19.29 13.73
C LYS A 73 -12.72 -20.23 12.81
N TRP A 74 -13.25 -21.32 13.39
CA TRP A 74 -14.00 -22.33 12.67
C TRP A 74 -15.41 -21.84 12.33
N GLY A 75 -15.82 -21.95 11.06
CA GLY A 75 -17.12 -21.46 10.60
C GLY A 75 -18.30 -22.24 11.16
N ALA A 76 -18.11 -23.52 11.50
CA ALA A 76 -19.12 -24.34 12.17
C ALA A 76 -19.59 -23.75 13.51
N GLU A 77 -18.71 -23.01 14.20
CA GLU A 77 -18.97 -22.36 15.48
C GLU A 77 -19.19 -20.84 15.35
N PHE A 78 -19.00 -20.30 14.14
CA PHE A 78 -19.07 -18.87 13.88
C PHE A 78 -19.91 -18.57 12.65
N LYS A 79 -21.17 -18.19 12.91
CA LYS A 79 -22.12 -17.79 11.88
C LYS A 79 -22.39 -16.29 11.93
N VAL A 80 -22.51 -15.69 10.76
CA VAL A 80 -22.83 -14.27 10.54
C VAL A 80 -23.87 -14.12 9.43
N ASN A 81 -24.43 -12.92 9.28
CA ASN A 81 -25.55 -12.69 8.36
C ASN A 81 -25.10 -12.27 6.96
N SER A 82 -23.85 -11.84 6.79
CA SER A 82 -23.34 -11.35 5.51
C SER A 82 -21.84 -11.59 5.32
N SER A 83 -21.39 -11.54 4.06
CA SER A 83 -19.96 -11.60 3.73
C SER A 83 -19.20 -10.38 4.26
N GLN A 84 -19.87 -9.23 4.34
CA GLN A 84 -19.35 -8.01 4.95
C GLN A 84 -19.07 -8.22 6.44
N ASP A 85 -20.00 -8.81 7.19
CA ASP A 85 -19.82 -9.12 8.61
C ASP A 85 -18.64 -10.08 8.83
N CYS A 86 -18.50 -11.08 7.94
CA CYS A 86 -17.37 -12.01 7.99
C CYS A 86 -16.03 -11.31 7.76
N CYS A 87 -15.96 -10.43 6.76
CA CYS A 87 -14.79 -9.59 6.49
C CYS A 87 -14.45 -8.68 7.67
N VAL A 88 -15.44 -8.00 8.24
CA VAL A 88 -15.24 -7.10 9.38
C VAL A 88 -14.77 -7.89 10.61
N ALA A 89 -15.30 -9.10 10.83
CA ALA A 89 -14.80 -9.98 11.88
C ALA A 89 -13.33 -10.35 11.68
N CYS A 90 -12.91 -10.65 10.45
CA CYS A 90 -11.50 -10.87 10.11
C CYS A 90 -10.65 -9.63 10.41
N LYS A 91 -11.09 -8.44 9.98
CA LYS A 91 -10.40 -7.16 10.24
C LYS A 91 -10.17 -6.87 11.71
N ARG A 92 -11.16 -7.17 12.56
CA ARG A 92 -11.04 -6.99 14.02
C ARG A 92 -9.96 -7.86 14.66
N MET A 93 -9.48 -8.88 13.94
CA MET A 93 -8.34 -9.71 14.37
C MET A 93 -6.98 -9.17 13.89
N CYS A 94 -6.96 -8.03 13.20
CA CYS A 94 -5.74 -7.27 12.92
C CYS A 94 -5.58 -6.20 14.00
N ARG A 95 -4.54 -6.31 14.82
CA ARG A 95 -4.24 -5.29 15.84
C ARG A 95 -3.55 -4.12 15.15
N GLY A 96 -4.04 -2.90 15.38
CA GLY A 96 -3.47 -1.67 14.82
C GLY A 96 -2.17 -1.22 15.48
N ASP A 97 -1.54 -2.05 16.32
CA ASP A 97 -0.33 -1.76 17.09
C ASP A 97 0.96 -2.24 16.40
N GLY A 98 0.87 -2.67 15.13
CA GLY A 98 2.01 -3.20 14.37
C GLY A 98 2.33 -4.67 14.64
N GLY A 99 1.51 -5.37 15.43
CA GLY A 99 1.55 -6.83 15.54
C GLY A 99 0.97 -7.52 14.30
N PRO A 100 1.37 -8.76 13.99
CA PRO A 100 0.86 -9.47 12.83
C PRO A 100 -0.64 -9.68 12.97
N CYS A 101 -1.40 -9.34 11.94
CA CYS A 101 -2.81 -9.69 11.92
C CYS A 101 -3.01 -11.21 12.14
N LEU A 102 -4.07 -11.62 12.85
CA LEU A 102 -4.38 -13.04 13.10
C LEU A 102 -5.32 -13.62 12.03
N CYS A 103 -6.17 -12.81 11.40
CA CYS A 103 -6.94 -13.20 10.21
C CYS A 103 -6.64 -12.31 8.99
N ASN A 104 -6.10 -12.84 7.90
CA ASN A 104 -5.89 -12.09 6.64
C ASN A 104 -6.71 -12.64 5.47
N SER A 105 -7.44 -13.74 5.67
CA SER A 105 -8.39 -14.26 4.70
C SER A 105 -9.64 -14.78 5.37
N TRP A 106 -10.75 -14.76 4.64
CA TRP A 106 -12.03 -15.23 5.15
C TRP A 106 -12.86 -15.87 4.04
N VAL A 107 -13.76 -16.78 4.43
CA VAL A 107 -14.68 -17.50 3.54
C VAL A 107 -16.07 -17.50 4.18
N PHE A 108 -17.11 -17.13 3.44
CA PHE A 108 -18.49 -17.01 3.91
C PHE A 108 -19.46 -17.75 3.00
N CYS A 109 -20.42 -18.47 3.61
CA CYS A 109 -21.50 -19.13 2.89
C CYS A 109 -22.81 -18.34 2.99
N GLY A 110 -23.15 -17.60 1.92
CA GLY A 110 -24.29 -16.69 1.90
C GLY A 110 -25.54 -17.18 1.16
N ASP A 111 -25.44 -18.27 0.39
CA ASP A 111 -26.56 -18.80 -0.37
C ASP A 111 -27.23 -19.95 0.40
N ARG A 112 -28.51 -19.81 0.73
CA ARG A 112 -29.20 -20.81 1.55
C ARG A 112 -29.32 -22.16 0.87
N GLU A 113 -29.53 -22.18 -0.44
CA GLU A 113 -29.74 -23.41 -1.20
C GLU A 113 -28.41 -24.12 -1.45
N ALA A 114 -27.39 -23.39 -1.90
CA ALA A 114 -26.07 -23.97 -2.17
C ALA A 114 -25.33 -24.39 -0.88
N CYS A 115 -25.48 -23.62 0.20
CA CYS A 115 -24.74 -23.87 1.44
C CYS A 115 -25.36 -24.95 2.35
N GLY A 116 -26.67 -25.19 2.25
CA GLY A 116 -27.40 -26.10 3.13
C GLY A 116 -27.09 -25.85 4.62
N PRO A 117 -26.54 -26.83 5.37
CA PRO A 117 -26.24 -26.68 6.80
C PRO A 117 -25.13 -25.64 7.08
N ARG A 118 -24.28 -25.35 6.08
CA ARG A 118 -23.20 -24.37 6.16
C ARG A 118 -23.67 -22.93 5.96
N PHE A 119 -24.96 -22.72 5.72
CA PHE A 119 -25.50 -21.37 5.59
C PHE A 119 -25.14 -20.50 6.80
N GLY A 120 -24.59 -19.33 6.51
CA GLY A 120 -24.12 -18.34 7.48
C GLY A 120 -22.72 -18.60 8.04
N GLU A 121 -22.09 -19.75 7.75
CA GLU A 121 -20.74 -20.03 8.26
C GLU A 121 -19.72 -19.01 7.76
N CYS A 122 -18.93 -18.48 8.69
CA CYS A 122 -17.81 -17.57 8.44
C CYS A 122 -16.52 -18.21 8.95
N TRP A 123 -15.68 -18.61 8.01
CA TRP A 123 -14.38 -19.20 8.29
C TRP A 123 -13.34 -18.09 8.27
N LEU A 124 -12.77 -17.76 9.43
CA LEU A 124 -11.67 -16.82 9.54
C LEU A 124 -10.36 -17.60 9.42
N LYS A 125 -9.49 -17.17 8.52
CA LYS A 125 -8.31 -17.93 8.13
C LYS A 125 -7.05 -17.06 8.10
N ARG A 126 -5.91 -17.74 8.15
CA ARG A 126 -4.59 -17.17 7.94
C ARG A 126 -3.93 -17.83 6.72
N GLN A 127 -3.58 -16.99 5.76
CA GLN A 127 -2.79 -17.28 4.58
C GLN A 127 -1.33 -16.95 4.85
N LYS A 128 -0.42 -17.79 4.36
CA LYS A 128 1.03 -17.62 4.53
C LYS A 128 1.56 -16.45 3.71
N ASP A 129 1.08 -16.34 2.47
CA ASP A 129 1.44 -15.26 1.54
C ASP A 129 0.15 -14.59 1.04
N ALA A 130 -0.05 -13.33 1.42
CA ALA A 130 -1.23 -12.58 1.02
C ALA A 130 -1.14 -12.04 -0.42
N LEU A 131 0.05 -12.03 -1.04
CA LEU A 131 0.27 -11.60 -2.42
C LEU A 131 0.07 -12.74 -3.41
N ASN A 132 0.35 -13.97 -2.98
CA ASN A 132 0.09 -15.19 -3.75
C ASN A 132 -0.73 -16.17 -2.91
N PRO A 133 -2.04 -15.92 -2.78
CA PRO A 133 -2.86 -16.72 -1.90
C PRO A 133 -3.16 -18.12 -2.43
N ASP A 134 -3.14 -19.07 -1.51
CA ASP A 134 -3.56 -20.44 -1.75
C ASP A 134 -5.07 -20.48 -1.99
N ARG A 135 -5.46 -20.94 -3.17
CA ARG A 135 -6.86 -21.18 -3.56
C ARG A 135 -7.14 -22.66 -3.51
N GLN A 136 -8.26 -23.04 -2.91
CA GLN A 136 -8.73 -24.41 -2.94
C GLN A 136 -9.54 -24.68 -4.21
N ASP A 137 -10.48 -23.78 -4.54
CA ASP A 137 -11.37 -23.94 -5.69
C ASP A 137 -11.95 -22.59 -6.16
N SER A 138 -12.45 -22.55 -7.40
CA SER A 138 -13.13 -21.38 -7.98
C SER A 138 -14.08 -21.76 -9.12
N GLY A 139 -15.13 -20.97 -9.33
CA GLY A 139 -16.11 -21.15 -10.41
C GLY A 139 -17.53 -21.37 -9.90
N ASN A 140 -18.52 -21.41 -10.80
CA ASN A 140 -19.94 -21.40 -10.45
C ASN A 140 -20.41 -22.55 -9.54
N HIS A 141 -19.65 -23.64 -9.44
CA HIS A 141 -19.93 -24.75 -8.52
C HIS A 141 -19.52 -24.47 -7.06
N VAL A 142 -18.72 -23.41 -6.83
CA VAL A 142 -18.21 -23.02 -5.51
C VAL A 142 -19.23 -22.11 -4.82
N MET A 143 -19.83 -22.59 -3.74
CA MET A 143 -20.84 -21.84 -2.96
C MET A 143 -20.27 -20.69 -2.12
N TRP A 144 -18.95 -20.59 -2.02
CA TRP A 144 -18.27 -19.69 -1.10
C TRP A 144 -18.03 -18.31 -1.68
N THR A 145 -18.16 -17.30 -0.82
CA THR A 145 -17.65 -15.94 -1.06
C THR A 145 -16.42 -15.74 -0.18
N SER A 146 -15.30 -15.33 -0.77
CA SER A 146 -14.05 -15.18 -0.01
C SER A 146 -13.39 -13.82 -0.22
N GLY A 147 -12.52 -13.43 0.70
CA GLY A 147 -11.76 -12.19 0.56
C GLY A 147 -10.53 -12.12 1.45
N PHE A 148 -9.77 -11.02 1.27
CA PHE A 148 -8.54 -10.73 2.00
C PHE A 148 -8.67 -9.48 2.86
N VAL A 149 -7.97 -9.51 3.99
CA VAL A 149 -7.69 -8.36 4.84
C VAL A 149 -6.18 -8.19 4.88
N PHE A 150 -5.71 -7.01 4.51
CA PHE A 150 -4.30 -6.63 4.57
C PHE A 150 -4.03 -5.86 5.86
N ASP A 151 -2.80 -6.01 6.37
CA ASP A 151 -2.38 -5.32 7.58
C ASP A 151 -2.12 -3.83 7.27
N LYS A 152 -2.34 -2.94 8.25
CA LYS A 152 -2.03 -1.50 8.08
C LYS A 152 -0.52 -1.26 7.88
N GLY A 153 0.33 -2.22 8.25
CA GLY A 153 1.78 -2.18 8.06
C GLY A 153 2.31 -2.72 6.73
N GLU A 154 1.45 -3.27 5.87
CA GLU A 154 1.88 -3.76 4.55
C GLU A 154 1.93 -2.60 3.56
N GLU A 155 3.08 -2.40 2.90
CA GLU A 155 3.35 -1.36 1.88
C GLU A 155 2.61 -1.67 0.55
N ILE A 156 1.30 -1.90 0.63
CA ILE A 156 0.43 -2.25 -0.48
C ILE A 156 -0.40 -1.02 -0.82
N VAL A 157 -0.14 -0.42 -1.99
CA VAL A 157 -0.94 0.68 -2.53
C VAL A 157 -2.12 0.08 -3.28
N GLY A 158 -3.33 0.35 -2.79
CA GLY A 158 -4.57 0.00 -3.49
C GLY A 158 -5.02 1.12 -4.42
N MET A 159 -5.19 0.82 -5.70
CA MET A 159 -5.81 1.69 -6.70
C MET A 159 -7.23 1.20 -6.99
N GLU A 160 -8.23 2.02 -6.71
CA GLU A 160 -9.62 1.73 -7.08
C GLU A 160 -9.79 1.90 -8.61
N THR A 161 -10.38 0.89 -9.24
CA THR A 161 -10.74 0.89 -10.67
C THR A 161 -12.21 0.51 -10.81
N ASP A 162 -12.80 0.75 -11.97
CA ASP A 162 -14.18 0.34 -12.29
C ASP A 162 -14.39 -1.19 -12.17
N TYR A 163 -13.30 -1.97 -12.17
CA TYR A 163 -13.29 -3.43 -12.03
C TYR A 163 -12.91 -3.92 -10.62
N GLY A 164 -12.72 -3.00 -9.66
CA GLY A 164 -12.28 -3.31 -8.30
C GLY A 164 -10.91 -2.73 -7.98
N ILE A 165 -10.35 -3.10 -6.82
CA ILE A 165 -9.11 -2.50 -6.32
C ILE A 165 -7.90 -3.30 -6.81
N LEU A 166 -7.08 -2.71 -7.67
CA LEU A 166 -5.75 -3.21 -8.04
C LEU A 166 -4.79 -2.91 -6.89
N ARG A 167 -4.18 -3.95 -6.30
CA ARG A 167 -3.28 -3.81 -5.15
C ARG A 167 -1.85 -4.07 -5.59
N ILE A 168 -0.99 -3.07 -5.49
CA ILE A 168 0.42 -3.12 -5.89
C ILE A 168 1.26 -3.09 -4.62
N LYS A 169 2.10 -4.10 -4.42
CA LYS A 169 3.14 -4.04 -3.39
C LYS A 169 4.24 -3.10 -3.87
N VAL A 170 4.34 -1.94 -3.24
CA VAL A 170 5.48 -1.07 -3.43
C VAL A 170 6.57 -1.58 -2.50
N SER A 171 7.79 -1.70 -3.02
CA SER A 171 8.95 -2.06 -2.24
C SER A 171 9.92 -0.89 -2.35
N ILE A 172 9.84 0.05 -1.42
CA ILE A 172 10.74 1.21 -1.36
C ILE A 172 12.21 0.78 -1.32
N SER A 173 12.53 -0.44 -0.84
CA SER A 173 13.91 -0.95 -0.83
C SER A 173 14.52 -1.12 -2.24
N HIS A 174 13.72 -1.42 -3.26
CA HIS A 174 14.20 -1.49 -4.64
C HIS A 174 14.28 -0.11 -5.29
N LEU A 175 13.35 0.80 -4.97
CA LEU A 175 13.37 2.18 -5.48
C LEU A 175 14.55 2.98 -4.93
N VAL A 176 14.89 2.81 -3.65
CA VAL A 176 16.05 3.47 -3.04
C VAL A 176 17.36 2.94 -3.63
N ASN A 177 17.46 1.62 -3.89
CA ASN A 177 18.60 1.04 -4.59
C ASN A 177 18.70 1.52 -6.04
N TYR A 178 17.59 1.66 -6.76
CA TYR A 178 17.60 2.25 -8.10
C TYR A 178 18.04 3.72 -8.08
N ILE A 179 17.51 4.54 -7.16
CA ILE A 179 17.89 5.95 -7.01
C ILE A 179 19.37 6.09 -6.60
N LEU A 180 19.86 5.23 -5.69
CA LEU A 180 21.28 5.15 -5.33
C LEU A 180 22.15 4.72 -6.51
N CYS A 181 21.73 3.71 -7.30
CA CYS A 181 22.44 3.30 -8.52
C CYS A 181 22.49 4.42 -9.55
N PHE A 182 21.37 5.12 -9.79
CA PHE A 182 21.32 6.26 -10.70
C PHE A 182 22.23 7.39 -10.22
N HIS A 183 22.30 7.66 -8.91
CA HIS A 183 23.21 8.66 -8.36
C HIS A 183 24.69 8.25 -8.47
N ILE A 184 25.02 6.97 -8.27
CA ILE A 184 26.39 6.45 -8.40
C ILE A 184 26.84 6.49 -9.86
N GLN A 185 25.99 6.09 -10.81
CA GLN A 185 26.32 6.07 -12.22
C GLN A 185 26.42 7.47 -12.83
N TYR A 186 25.69 8.46 -12.29
CA TYR A 186 25.87 9.88 -12.64
C TYR A 186 27.17 10.47 -12.07
N ALA A 187 27.62 10.01 -10.90
CA ALA A 187 28.89 10.45 -10.31
C ALA A 187 30.09 9.91 -11.10
N GLU A 188 30.07 8.65 -11.54
CA GLU A 188 31.15 8.07 -12.36
C GLU A 188 31.27 8.72 -13.75
N HIS A 189 30.17 9.22 -14.32
CA HIS A 189 30.17 9.94 -15.60
C HIS A 189 30.66 11.40 -15.53
N VAL A 190 30.79 11.98 -14.32
CA VAL A 190 31.25 13.36 -14.11
C VAL A 190 32.75 13.42 -13.73
N PHE A 191 33.35 12.28 -13.38
CA PHE A 191 34.77 12.18 -12.96
C PHE A 191 35.70 11.56 -14.01
N HIS A 192 35.30 11.51 -15.28
CA HIS A 192 36.16 11.05 -16.39
C HIS A 192 36.31 12.08 -17.51
#